data_AF-A0A564G292-F1
#
_entry.id   AF-A0A564G292-F1
#
_cell.length_a   1.000
_cell.length_b   1.000
_cell.length_c   1.000
_cell.angle_alpha   90.00
_cell.angle_beta   90.00
_cell.angle_gamma   90.00
#
_symmetry.space_group_name_H-M   'P 1'
#
loop_
_entity.id
_entity.type
_entity.pdbx_description
1 polymer ?
#
loop_
_entity_poly.entity_id
_entity_poly.type
_entity_poly.pdbx_seq_one_letter_code
_entity_poly.pdbx_strand_id
1 'polypeptide(L)' 'MAEFPCDRQTACHILHAVLVLRWSQGKASHYFCVNGGTVSKIVRGLSHNGAVPMPFLSNAAMFWRR' A
#
# COMPACT_ATOMS: atom_id res chain seq x y z
N MET A 1 -9.10 -18.00 11.04
CA MET A 1 -9.15 -16.72 10.31
C MET A 1 -7.73 -16.38 9.94
N ALA A 2 -7.36 -16.46 8.66
CA ALA A 2 -6.01 -16.12 8.25
C ALA A 2 -5.83 -14.60 8.42
N GLU A 3 -5.06 -14.21 9.44
CA GLU A 3 -4.50 -12.88 9.58
C GLU A 3 -3.91 -12.48 8.22
N PHE A 4 -4.45 -11.41 7.63
CA PHE A 4 -3.82 -10.81 6.47
C PHE A 4 -2.41 -10.40 6.91
N PRO A 5 -1.33 -10.80 6.23
CA PRO A 5 0.05 -10.51 6.66
C PRO A 5 0.44 -9.04 6.40
N CYS A 6 -0.50 -8.12 6.60
CA CYS A 6 -0.34 -6.70 6.36
C CYS A 6 -0.72 -5.99 7.66
N ASP A 7 0.25 -5.35 8.31
CA ASP A 7 -0.01 -4.52 9.48
C ASP A 7 -0.81 -3.28 9.10
N ARG A 8 -1.54 -2.71 10.08
CA ARG A 8 -2.31 -1.47 9.87
C ARG A 8 -1.44 -0.33 9.32
N GLN A 9 -0.18 -0.24 9.74
CA GLN A 9 0.75 0.77 9.24
C GLN A 9 1.03 0.60 7.75
N THR A 10 1.27 -0.64 7.30
CA THR A 10 1.47 -0.97 5.90
C THR A 10 0.23 -0.65 5.07
N ALA A 11 -0.98 -0.90 5.61
CA ALA A 11 -2.22 -0.48 4.95
C ALA A 11 -2.31 1.05 4.79
N CYS A 12 -1.94 1.83 5.79
CA CYS A 12 -1.86 3.29 5.70
C CYS A 12 -0.88 3.76 4.61
N HIS A 13 0.29 3.10 4.50
CA HIS A 13 1.28 3.40 3.47
C HIS A 13 0.80 3.03 2.06
N ILE A 14 0.11 1.88 1.91
CA ILE A 14 -0.51 1.46 0.65
C ILE A 14 -1.56 2.47 0.20
N LEU A 15 -2.41 2.95 1.13
CA LEU A 15 -3.39 4.00 0.85
C LEU A 15 -2.71 5.27 0.35
N HIS A 16 -1.62 5.69 0.98
CA HIS A 16 -0.83 6.83 0.50
C HIS A 16 -0.25 6.58 -0.91
N ALA A 17 0.34 5.41 -1.16
CA ALA A 17 0.91 5.05 -2.45
C ALA A 17 -0.14 5.12 -3.58
N VAL A 18 -1.32 4.56 -3.36
CA VAL A 18 -2.35 4.46 -4.40
C VAL A 18 -3.16 5.76 -4.53
N LEU A 19 -3.61 6.34 -3.42
CA LEU A 19 -4.54 7.48 -3.45
C LEU A 19 -3.81 8.82 -3.61
N VAL A 20 -2.64 8.97 -3.01
CA VAL A 20 -1.87 10.24 -3.01
C VAL A 20 -0.79 10.21 -4.10
N LEU A 21 0.07 9.19 -4.11
CA LEU A 21 1.15 9.06 -5.11
C LEU A 21 0.69 8.49 -6.46
N ARG A 22 -0.60 8.12 -6.58
CA ARG A 22 -1.22 7.58 -7.81
C ARG A 22 -0.52 6.35 -8.38
N TRP A 23 0.09 5.52 -7.53
CA TRP A 23 0.66 4.26 -7.96
C TRP A 23 -0.43 3.28 -8.40
N SER A 24 -0.12 2.46 -9.39
CA SER A 24 -0.98 1.31 -9.71
C SER A 24 -1.00 0.33 -8.53
N GLN A 25 -2.12 -0.38 -8.35
CA GLN A 25 -2.23 -1.39 -7.30
C GLN A 25 -1.15 -2.49 -7.46
N GLY A 26 -0.78 -2.82 -8.69
CA GLY A 26 0.31 -3.75 -9.00
C GLY A 26 1.70 -3.24 -8.57
N LYS A 27 1.97 -1.95 -8.73
CA LYS A 27 3.21 -1.34 -8.22
C LYS A 27 3.25 -1.35 -6.70
N ALA A 28 2.13 -1.00 -6.05
CA ALA A 28 2.02 -1.03 -4.60
C ALA A 28 2.16 -2.45 -4.04
N SER A 29 1.53 -3.45 -4.67
CA SER A 29 1.62 -4.85 -4.25
C SER A 29 3.06 -5.37 -4.32
N HIS A 30 3.78 -5.03 -5.39
CA HIS A 30 5.20 -5.37 -5.53
C HIS A 30 6.08 -4.66 -4.50
N TYR A 31 5.87 -3.37 -4.28
CA TYR A 31 6.69 -2.58 -3.36
C TYR A 31 6.51 -2.99 -1.88
N PHE A 32 5.27 -3.27 -1.47
CA PHE A 32 4.95 -3.66 -0.09
C PHE A 32 4.94 -5.18 0.14
N CYS A 33 5.36 -5.98 -0.86
CA CYS A 33 5.36 -7.44 -0.80
C CYS A 33 4.02 -8.05 -0.33
N VAL A 34 2.89 -7.46 -0.74
CA VAL A 34 1.55 -7.94 -0.43
C VAL A 34 0.81 -8.35 -1.70
N ASN A 35 -0.15 -9.27 -1.59
CA ASN A 35 -0.97 -9.66 -2.73
C ASN A 35 -1.80 -8.49 -3.28
N GLY A 36 -1.96 -8.43 -4.61
CA GLY A 36 -2.80 -7.40 -5.25
C GLY A 36 -4.25 -7.40 -4.76
N GLY A 37 -4.79 -8.57 -4.41
CA GLY A 37 -6.10 -8.68 -3.77
C GLY A 37 -6.16 -8.00 -2.39
N THR A 38 -5.08 -8.04 -1.62
CA THR A 38 -4.95 -7.34 -0.33
C THR A 38 -4.93 -5.84 -0.53
N VAL A 39 -4.14 -5.35 -1.50
CA VAL A 39 -4.12 -3.93 -1.88
C VAL A 39 -5.51 -3.46 -2.29
N SER A 40 -6.21 -4.23 -3.13
CA SER A 40 -7.57 -3.90 -3.58
C SER A 40 -8.56 -3.82 -2.41
N LYS A 41 -8.50 -4.76 -1.44
CA LYS A 41 -9.33 -4.73 -0.23
C LYS A 41 -9.04 -3.51 0.64
N ILE A 42 -7.77 -3.13 0.81
CA ILE A 42 -7.36 -1.94 1.56
C ILE A 42 -7.88 -0.67 0.89
N VAL A 43 -7.64 -0.52 -0.41
CA VAL A 43 -8.05 0.66 -1.19
C VAL A 43 -9.58 0.83 -1.20
N ARG A 44 -10.34 -0.27 -1.18
CA ARG A 44 -11.80 -0.26 -1.10
C ARG A 44 -12.34 -0.10 0.32
N GLY A 45 -11.49 -0.01 1.34
CA GLY A 45 -11.92 0.08 2.74
C GLY A 45 -12.58 -1.20 3.26
N LEU A 46 -12.35 -2.35 2.63
CA LEU A 46 -12.87 -3.66 3.05
C LEU A 46 -11.93 -4.36 4.05
N SER A 47 -10.79 -3.74 4.35
CA SER A 47 -9.78 -4.25 5.28
C SER A 47 -9.08 -3.07 5.96
N HIS A 48 -8.63 -3.29 7.20
CA HIS A 48 -8.00 -2.27 8.05
C HIS A 48 -8.86 -1.01 8.24
N ASN A 49 -10.04 -1.18 8.85
CA ASN A 49 -10.96 -0.08 9.15
C ASN A 49 -10.26 1.03 9.96
N GLY A 50 -10.40 2.28 9.50
CA GLY A 50 -9.74 3.44 10.09
C GLY A 50 -8.27 3.59 9.72
N ALA A 51 -7.75 2.82 8.75
CA ALA A 51 -6.51 3.17 8.08
C ALA A 51 -6.70 4.44 7.24
N VAL A 52 -5.73 5.34 7.30
CA VAL A 52 -5.73 6.61 6.57
C VAL A 52 -4.45 6.71 5.74
N PRO A 53 -4.44 7.44 4.63
CA PRO A 53 -3.22 7.63 3.84
C PRO A 53 -2.13 8.26 4.71
N MET A 54 -1.05 7.52 4.97
CA MET A 54 0.12 8.03 5.70
C MET A 54 1.35 8.03 4.80
N PRO A 55 2.08 9.15 4.69
CA PRO A 55 3.33 9.18 3.93
C PRO A 55 4.34 8.18 4.50
N PHE A 56 4.88 7.35 3.62
CA PHE A 56 6.07 6.57 3.87
C PHE A 56 7.26 7.32 3.29
N LEU A 57 8.43 7.19 3.94
CA LEU A 57 9.70 7.65 3.38
C LEU A 57 9.95 6.87 2.10
N SER A 58 9.47 7.42 0.99
CA SER A 58 9.68 6.86 -0.33
C SER A 58 11.13 7.13 -0.68
N ASN A 59 12.03 6.22 -0.34
CA ASN A 59 13.37 6.14 -0.94
C ASN A 59 13.31 5.86 -2.47
N ALA A 60 12.15 6.06 -3.11
CA ALA A 60 11.94 5.98 -4.54
C ALA A 60 12.66 7.07 -5.35
N ALA A 61 13.36 8.02 -4.70
CA ALA A 61 14.35 8.87 -5.37
C ALA A 61 15.52 8.08 -6.00
N MET A 62 15.67 6.79 -5.69
CA MET A 62 16.80 5.98 -6.16
C MET A 62 16.49 5.11 -7.40
N PHE A 63 15.24 4.99 -7.87
CA PHE A 63 14.88 4.01 -8.92
C PHE A 63 14.60 4.58 -10.33
N TRP A 64 14.84 5.87 -10.57
CA TRP A 64 14.70 6.51 -11.90
C TRP A 64 15.96 7.24 -12.38
N ARG A 65 17.15 6.88 -11.87
CA ARG A 65 18.42 7.21 -12.51
C ARG A 65 19.05 5.95 -13.10
N ARG A 66 18.60 5.54 -14.27
CA ARG A 66 19.41 4.88 -15.30
C ARG A 66 18.65 4.88 -16.61
#